data_AF-X1GHV5-F1
#
_entry.id   AF-X1GHV5-F1
#
_cell.length_a   1.000
_cell.length_b   1.000
_cell.length_c   1.000
_cell.angle_alpha   90.00
_cell.angle_beta   90.00
_cell.angle_gamma   90.00
#
_symmetry.space_group_name_H-M   'P 1'
#
loop_
_entity.id
_entity.type
_entity.pdbx_description
1 polymer ?
#
loop_
_entity_poly.entity_id
_entity_poly.type
_entity_poly.pdbx_seq_one_letter_code
_entity_poly.pdbx_strand_id
1 'polypeptide(L)'
;KIVRMKEKINEYKEVQKEYDAIEKELSFLEEHLLERDKISSFFNELSLRGKTYGIEYMVIIPEKIIPQEYYDRVPVKIQLYSTYHALGEFLSDVARRPKMGSLAVENIEMKRIDSRKAASLVEQKNHTTEVNLSMFIYSKKDVSQELVAEGEQNQGSLSAVNKGVEVDSQVERIQSRRR
;
A
#
# COMPACT_ATOMS: atom_id res chain seq x y z
N LYS A 1 2.75 -47.02 0.03
CA LYS A 1 1.70 -46.03 -0.35
C LYS A 1 1.29 -45.14 0.83
N ILE A 2 0.98 -45.71 2.00
CA ILE A 2 0.51 -44.98 3.20
C ILE A 2 1.59 -44.05 3.81
N VAL A 3 2.85 -44.47 3.87
CA VAL A 3 3.96 -43.65 4.44
C VAL A 3 4.15 -42.36 3.64
N ARG A 4 4.29 -42.45 2.32
CA ARG A 4 4.34 -41.30 1.39
C ARG A 4 3.14 -40.36 1.51
N MET A 5 1.97 -40.90 1.85
CA MET A 5 0.73 -40.14 2.00
C MET A 5 0.70 -39.40 3.33
N LYS A 6 1.23 -40.01 4.41
CA LYS A 6 1.44 -39.35 5.70
C LYS A 6 2.48 -38.23 5.62
N GLU A 7 3.58 -38.44 4.89
CA GLU A 7 4.61 -37.43 4.64
C GLU A 7 4.02 -36.21 3.93
N LYS A 8 3.27 -36.41 2.83
CA LYS A 8 2.58 -35.32 2.12
C LYS A 8 1.54 -34.60 2.98
N ILE A 9 0.81 -35.31 3.84
CA ILE A 9 -0.12 -34.69 4.78
C ILE A 9 0.63 -33.82 5.80
N ASN A 10 1.80 -34.27 6.25
CA ASN A 10 2.62 -33.49 7.18
C ASN A 10 3.19 -32.23 6.51
N GLU A 11 3.75 -32.38 5.30
CA GLU A 11 4.22 -31.26 4.48
C GLU A 11 3.10 -30.24 4.21
N TYR A 12 1.92 -30.71 3.82
CA TYR A 12 0.76 -29.84 3.60
C TYR A 12 0.34 -29.09 4.87
N LYS A 13 0.37 -29.73 6.04
CA LYS A 13 0.07 -29.08 7.32
C LYS A 13 1.08 -28.00 7.70
N GLU A 14 2.36 -28.22 7.41
CA GLU A 14 3.39 -27.22 7.66
C GLU A 14 3.23 -26.04 6.70
N VAL A 15 3.01 -26.28 5.41
CA VAL A 15 2.72 -25.22 4.42
C VAL A 15 1.45 -24.43 4.78
N GLN A 16 0.40 -25.09 5.28
CA GLN A 16 -0.81 -24.39 5.76
C GLN A 16 -0.50 -23.47 6.94
N LYS A 17 0.30 -23.91 7.91
CA LYS A 17 0.68 -23.05 9.04
C LYS A 17 1.49 -21.85 8.59
N GLU A 18 2.43 -22.05 7.65
CA GLU A 18 3.22 -20.97 7.07
C GLU A 18 2.32 -19.98 6.32
N TYR A 19 1.36 -20.47 5.54
CA TYR A 19 0.36 -19.64 4.87
C TYR A 19 -0.45 -18.81 5.86
N ASP A 20 -1.02 -19.43 6.90
CA ASP A 20 -1.81 -18.72 7.92
C ASP A 20 -0.97 -17.66 8.67
N ALA A 21 0.33 -17.90 8.84
CA ALA A 21 1.25 -16.93 9.45
C ALA A 21 1.49 -15.73 8.52
N ILE A 22 1.76 -16.00 7.25
CA ILE A 22 1.97 -14.98 6.22
C ILE A 22 0.68 -14.16 6.00
N GLU A 23 -0.49 -14.80 5.98
CA GLU A 23 -1.78 -14.13 5.81
C GLU A 23 -2.08 -13.15 6.95
N LYS A 24 -1.75 -13.54 8.20
CA LYS A 24 -1.89 -12.65 9.37
C LYS A 24 -0.92 -11.48 9.31
N GLU A 25 0.33 -11.72 8.92
CA GLU A 25 1.32 -10.67 8.75
C GLU A 25 0.91 -9.70 7.64
N LEU A 26 0.47 -10.22 6.50
CA LEU A 26 -0.03 -9.42 5.38
C LEU A 26 -1.22 -8.57 5.79
N SER A 27 -2.22 -9.15 6.46
CA SER A 27 -3.40 -8.42 6.95
C SER A 27 -3.00 -7.28 7.90
N PHE A 28 -2.04 -7.53 8.79
CA PHE A 28 -1.50 -6.50 9.67
C PHE A 28 -0.81 -5.38 8.89
N LEU A 29 -0.02 -5.70 7.85
CA LEU A 29 0.62 -4.70 7.01
C LEU A 29 -0.40 -3.87 6.20
N GLU A 30 -1.45 -4.51 5.69
CA GLU A 30 -2.52 -3.85 4.94
C GLU A 30 -3.28 -2.82 5.77
N GLU A 31 -3.51 -3.08 7.06
CA GLU A 31 -4.12 -2.11 7.98
C GLU A 31 -3.27 -0.83 8.14
N HIS A 32 -1.97 -0.91 7.89
CA HIS A 32 -1.05 0.22 7.97
C HIS A 32 -0.91 0.97 6.64
N LEU A 33 -1.53 0.51 5.55
CA LEU A 33 -1.57 1.26 4.29
C LEU A 33 -2.58 2.41 4.39
N LEU A 34 -2.21 3.57 3.83
CA LEU A 34 -3.13 4.69 3.77
C LEU A 34 -4.18 4.47 2.69
N GLU A 35 -5.43 4.76 3.01
CA GLU A 35 -6.48 4.90 2.00
C GLU A 35 -6.17 6.10 1.08
N ARG A 36 -6.52 6.00 -0.21
CA ARG A 36 -6.18 7.03 -1.21
C ARG A 36 -6.76 8.41 -0.85
N ASP A 37 -7.96 8.44 -0.27
CA ASP A 37 -8.66 9.65 0.18
C ASP A 37 -7.95 10.35 1.35
N LYS A 38 -7.17 9.63 2.15
CA LYS A 38 -6.46 10.16 3.32
C LYS A 38 -5.12 10.79 2.98
N ILE A 39 -4.59 10.59 1.77
CA ILE A 39 -3.27 11.12 1.35
C ILE A 39 -3.21 12.65 1.47
N SER A 40 -4.25 13.37 1.07
CA SER A 40 -4.28 14.84 1.20
C SER A 40 -4.31 15.30 2.66
N SER A 41 -5.07 14.61 3.51
CA SER A 41 -5.11 14.91 4.95
C SER A 41 -3.76 14.65 5.62
N PHE A 42 -3.04 13.63 5.16
CA PHE A 42 -1.69 13.31 5.58
C PHE A 42 -0.69 14.42 5.25
N PHE A 43 -0.73 14.98 4.03
CA PHE A 43 0.15 16.10 3.66
C PHE A 43 -0.10 17.35 4.53
N ASN A 44 -1.36 17.59 4.91
CA ASN A 44 -1.71 18.68 5.83
C ASN A 44 -1.15 18.42 7.24
N GLU A 45 -1.26 17.19 7.74
CA GLU A 45 -0.67 16.82 9.03
C GLU A 45 0.85 16.98 9.03
N LEU A 46 1.53 16.50 7.98
CA LEU A 46 2.97 16.65 7.80
C LEU A 46 3.38 18.12 7.79
N SER A 47 2.64 18.96 7.06
CA SER A 47 2.85 20.41 6.99
C SER A 47 2.67 21.12 8.32
N LEU A 48 1.64 20.76 9.07
CA LEU A 48 1.41 21.32 10.39
C LEU A 48 2.53 20.94 11.38
N ARG A 49 3.02 19.70 11.30
CA ARG A 49 4.14 19.22 12.14
C ARG A 49 5.43 19.91 11.82
N GLY A 50 5.76 20.08 10.53
CA GLY A 50 6.95 20.82 10.10
C GLY A 50 7.02 22.19 10.75
N LYS A 51 5.90 22.91 10.78
CA LYS A 51 5.79 24.23 11.45
C LYS A 51 6.13 24.19 12.93
N THR A 52 5.72 23.13 13.66
CA THR A 52 6.06 22.94 15.08
C THR A 52 7.57 22.86 15.33
N TYR A 53 8.33 22.31 14.38
CA TYR A 53 9.79 22.22 14.45
C TYR A 53 10.51 23.44 13.84
N GLY A 54 9.77 24.46 13.41
CA GLY A 54 10.33 25.66 12.79
C GLY A 54 10.63 25.52 11.30
N ILE A 55 10.08 24.51 10.62
CA ILE A 55 10.08 24.39 9.16
C ILE A 55 8.88 25.19 8.65
N GLU A 56 9.11 26.45 8.28
CA GLU A 56 8.04 27.37 7.87
C GLU A 56 7.66 27.21 6.40
N TYR A 57 8.65 26.83 5.58
CA TYR A 57 8.47 26.60 4.16
C TYR A 57 8.69 25.12 3.85
N MET A 58 7.60 24.45 3.48
CA MET A 58 7.60 23.10 2.97
C MET A 58 6.61 22.99 1.81
N VAL A 59 7.11 22.54 0.67
CA VAL A 59 6.34 22.27 -0.54
C VAL A 59 6.30 20.77 -0.74
N ILE A 60 5.09 20.23 -0.85
CA ILE A 60 4.85 18.81 -1.08
C ILE A 60 4.24 18.66 -2.47
N ILE A 61 4.91 17.88 -3.32
CA ILE A 61 4.53 17.67 -4.72
C ILE A 61 4.28 16.17 -4.90
N PRO A 62 3.02 15.70 -4.82
CA PRO A 62 2.68 14.34 -5.19
C PRO A 62 2.80 14.17 -6.71
N GLU A 63 3.40 13.07 -7.13
CA GLU A 63 3.52 12.68 -8.53
C GLU A 63 2.41 11.69 -8.93
N LYS A 64 2.45 11.24 -10.19
CA LYS A 64 1.46 10.30 -10.72
C LYS A 64 1.54 8.95 -9.99
N ILE A 65 0.38 8.42 -9.63
CA ILE A 65 0.24 7.09 -9.04
C ILE A 65 0.82 6.03 -10.00
N ILE A 66 1.66 5.16 -9.46
CA ILE A 66 2.22 3.99 -10.12
C ILE A 66 1.45 2.77 -9.62
N PRO A 67 0.52 2.20 -10.41
CA PRO A 67 -0.22 1.03 -10.00
C PRO A 67 0.71 -0.18 -9.88
N GLN A 68 0.51 -1.01 -8.86
CA GLN A 68 1.13 -2.33 -8.75
C GLN A 68 0.05 -3.41 -8.63
N GLU A 69 0.49 -4.66 -8.55
CA GLU A 69 -0.38 -5.82 -8.41
C GLU A 69 -1.19 -5.77 -7.10
N TYR A 70 -0.50 -5.52 -5.97
CA TYR A 70 -1.09 -5.59 -4.62
C TYR A 70 -1.39 -4.22 -3.99
N TYR A 71 -0.69 -3.16 -4.39
CA TYR A 71 -0.81 -1.83 -3.80
C TYR A 71 -0.45 -0.75 -4.82
N ASP A 72 -0.84 0.48 -4.56
CA ASP A 72 -0.43 1.61 -5.38
C ASP A 72 0.75 2.34 -4.74
N ARG A 73 1.71 2.77 -5.56
CA ARG A 73 2.80 3.65 -5.13
C ARG A 73 2.52 5.08 -5.57
N VAL A 74 2.64 6.02 -4.65
CA VAL A 74 2.56 7.45 -4.94
C VAL A 74 3.92 8.07 -4.65
N PRO A 75 4.73 8.41 -5.68
CA PRO A 75 5.96 9.15 -5.47
C PRO A 75 5.61 10.56 -5.00
N VAL A 76 6.38 11.08 -4.04
CA VAL A 76 6.19 12.42 -3.49
C VAL A 76 7.55 13.08 -3.36
N LYS A 77 7.64 14.32 -3.83
CA LYS A 77 8.80 15.18 -3.64
C LYS A 77 8.47 16.23 -2.60
N ILE A 78 9.34 16.37 -1.60
CA ILE A 78 9.23 17.41 -0.58
C ILE A 78 10.43 18.33 -0.64
N GLN A 79 10.18 19.62 -0.75
CA GLN A 79 11.19 20.66 -0.70
C GLN A 79 10.95 21.50 0.55
N LEU A 80 11.96 21.64 1.40
CA LEU A 80 11.84 22.41 2.63
C LEU A 80 13.13 23.15 2.97
N TYR A 81 12.97 24.21 3.76
CA TYR A 81 14.08 24.93 4.36
C TYR A 81 14.08 24.68 5.86
N SER A 82 15.23 24.32 6.42
CA SER A 82 15.35 23.96 7.84
C SER A 82 16.74 24.28 8.38
N THR A 83 16.86 24.29 9.71
CA THR A 83 18.16 24.03 10.35
C THR A 83 18.44 22.52 10.36
N TYR A 84 19.70 22.13 10.51
CA TYR A 84 20.07 20.72 10.63
C TYR A 84 19.37 20.03 11.82
N HIS A 85 19.32 20.69 12.98
CA HIS A 85 18.71 20.12 14.18
C HIS A 85 17.19 19.99 14.07
N ALA A 86 16.50 21.02 13.58
CA ALA A 86 15.06 20.99 13.35
C ALA A 86 14.64 19.87 12.37
N LEU A 87 15.45 19.64 11.33
CA LEU A 87 15.22 18.56 10.37
C LEU A 87 15.28 17.19 11.06
N GLY A 88 16.31 16.95 11.89
CA GLY A 88 16.47 15.69 12.61
C GLY A 88 15.31 15.42 13.58
N GLU A 89 14.88 16.44 14.32
CA GLU A 89 13.72 16.34 15.22
C GLU A 89 12.43 16.04 14.45
N PHE A 90 12.19 16.75 13.34
CA PHE A 90 11.03 16.53 12.48
C PHE A 90 10.99 15.11 11.91
N LEU A 91 12.08 14.64 11.29
CA LEU A 91 12.15 13.28 10.74
C LEU A 91 11.99 12.22 11.82
N SER A 92 12.53 12.47 13.02
CA SER A 92 12.37 11.56 14.16
C SER A 92 10.93 11.50 14.66
N ASP A 93 10.20 12.61 14.70
CA ASP A 93 8.78 12.62 15.07
C ASP A 93 7.91 11.92 14.02
N VAL A 94 8.18 12.17 12.74
CA VAL A 94 7.53 11.50 11.60
C VAL A 94 7.71 9.98 11.70
N ALA A 95 8.94 9.50 11.95
CA ALA A 95 9.25 8.07 12.02
C ALA A 95 8.58 7.34 13.20
N ARG A 96 8.24 8.04 14.29
CA ARG A 96 7.59 7.42 15.47
C ARG A 96 6.08 7.23 15.31
N ARG A 97 5.47 7.71 14.22
CA ARG A 97 4.01 7.75 14.07
C ARG A 97 3.50 6.57 13.22
N PRO A 98 2.58 5.74 13.74
CA PRO A 98 2.04 4.58 13.00
C PRO A 98 1.40 4.95 11.66
N LYS A 99 0.65 6.06 11.60
CA LYS A 99 0.00 6.54 10.36
C LYS A 99 0.98 7.11 9.32
N MET A 100 2.20 7.45 9.73
CA MET A 100 3.31 7.82 8.82
C MET A 100 4.09 6.59 8.35
N GLY A 101 3.79 5.39 8.86
CA GLY A 101 4.50 4.15 8.55
C GLY A 101 4.38 3.71 7.09
N SER A 102 3.39 4.21 6.34
CA SER A 102 3.26 3.95 4.90
C SER A 102 4.21 4.80 4.04
N LEU A 103 5.01 5.68 4.67
CA LEU A 103 6.01 6.51 4.02
C LEU A 103 7.35 5.74 3.92
N ALA A 104 7.85 5.56 2.71
CA ALA A 104 9.23 5.10 2.49
C ALA A 104 10.08 6.24 1.95
N VAL A 105 11.13 6.60 2.68
CA VAL A 105 12.12 7.58 2.21
C VAL A 105 13.04 6.90 1.21
N GLU A 106 13.14 7.45 0.01
CA GLU A 106 14.04 6.96 -1.04
C GLU A 106 15.37 7.73 -1.02
N ASN A 107 15.28 9.07 -0.95
CA ASN A 107 16.45 9.93 -1.01
C ASN A 107 16.27 11.20 -0.16
N ILE A 108 17.36 11.68 0.42
CA ILE A 108 17.44 12.96 1.13
C ILE A 108 18.68 13.70 0.61
N GLU A 109 18.46 14.79 -0.11
CA GLU A 109 19.51 15.71 -0.52
C GLU A 109 19.50 16.96 0.35
N MET A 110 20.65 17.29 0.93
CA MET A 110 20.83 18.47 1.78
C MET A 110 21.88 19.39 1.19
N LYS A 111 21.55 20.68 1.06
CA LYS A 111 22.47 21.72 0.58
C LYS A 111 22.49 22.85 1.60
N ARG A 112 23.68 23.38 1.89
CA ARG A 112 23.80 24.58 2.74
C ARG A 112 23.28 25.77 1.95
N ILE A 113 22.40 26.57 2.57
CA ILE A 113 21.95 27.83 1.98
C ILE A 113 23.06 28.85 2.18
N ASP A 114 23.48 29.51 1.11
CA ASP A 114 24.41 30.62 1.22
C ASP A 114 23.76 31.80 1.94
N SER A 115 24.46 32.37 2.91
CA SER A 115 24.00 33.49 3.75
C SER A 115 23.50 34.69 2.95
N ARG A 116 23.97 34.88 1.71
CA ARG A 116 23.52 35.93 0.79
C ARG A 116 22.11 35.70 0.18
N LYS A 117 21.70 34.43 0.00
CA LYS A 117 20.34 34.07 -0.47
C LYS A 117 19.35 33.90 0.69
N ALA A 118 19.83 33.50 1.87
CA ALA A 118 18.99 33.34 3.06
C ALA A 118 18.29 34.64 3.48
N ALA A 119 18.95 35.80 3.31
CA ALA A 119 18.40 37.11 3.64
C ALA A 119 17.27 37.59 2.70
N SER A 120 17.12 36.99 1.52
CA SER A 120 16.14 37.43 0.52
C SER A 120 14.94 36.49 0.34
N LEU A 121 14.99 35.26 0.87
CA LEU A 121 13.96 34.25 0.63
C LEU A 121 12.94 34.11 1.77
N VAL A 122 13.29 34.49 3.00
CA VAL A 122 12.41 34.34 4.17
C VAL A 122 12.69 35.48 5.15
N GLU A 123 11.75 36.41 5.28
CA GLU A 123 11.73 37.34 6.41
C GLU A 123 11.71 36.51 7.70
N GLN A 124 12.80 36.57 8.46
CA GLN A 124 12.94 36.02 9.81
C GLN A 124 12.93 34.48 9.95
N LYS A 125 14.07 33.82 9.67
CA LYS A 125 14.67 32.76 10.54
C LYS A 125 15.94 32.18 9.92
N ASN A 126 16.87 31.78 10.78
CA ASN A 126 18.21 31.24 10.46
C ASN A 126 18.16 29.84 9.80
N HIS A 127 17.47 29.67 8.67
CA HIS A 127 17.48 28.42 7.93
C HIS A 127 18.86 28.20 7.32
N THR A 128 19.52 27.10 7.68
CA THR A 128 20.90 26.81 7.25
C THR A 128 20.95 25.85 6.06
N THR A 129 19.86 25.12 5.82
CA THR A 129 19.85 23.96 4.93
C THR A 129 18.59 23.95 4.06
N GLU A 130 18.79 23.79 2.76
CA GLU A 130 17.78 23.41 1.79
C GLU A 130 17.76 21.90 1.67
N VAL A 131 16.58 21.30 1.78
CA VAL A 131 16.41 19.84 1.79
C VAL A 131 15.42 19.45 0.71
N ASN A 132 15.83 18.51 -0.15
CA ASN A 132 14.96 17.85 -1.10
C ASN A 132 14.82 16.39 -0.68
N LEU A 133 13.59 15.96 -0.41
CA LEU A 133 13.26 14.58 -0.06
C LEU A 133 12.47 13.94 -1.20
N SER A 134 12.84 12.72 -1.55
CA SER A 134 12.04 11.84 -2.40
C SER A 134 11.51 10.69 -1.55
N MET A 135 10.22 10.43 -1.65
CA MET A 135 9.55 9.39 -0.87
C MET A 135 8.45 8.71 -1.67
N PHE A 136 8.04 7.53 -1.21
CA PHE A 136 6.86 6.82 -1.70
C PHE A 136 5.83 6.69 -0.59
N ILE A 137 4.57 6.85 -0.95
CA ILE A 137 3.43 6.46 -0.12
C ILE A 137 2.81 5.22 -0.73
N TYR A 138 2.61 4.19 0.10
CA TYR A 138 1.87 3.00 -0.29
C TYR A 138 0.40 3.13 0.09
N SER A 139 -0.48 2.91 -0.89
CA SER A 139 -1.91 2.99 -0.70
C SER A 139 -2.59 1.68 -1.07
N LYS A 140 -3.67 1.37 -0.34
CA LYS A 140 -4.50 0.20 -0.64
C LYS A 140 -5.15 0.39 -2.01
N LYS A 141 -5.15 -0.68 -2.81
CA LYS A 141 -5.82 -0.72 -4.10
C LYS A 141 -7.33 -0.81 -3.88
N ASP A 142 -8.11 -0.01 -4.59
CA ASP A 142 -9.57 -0.14 -4.60
C ASP A 142 -9.95 -1.42 -5.35
N VAL A 143 -10.14 -2.51 -4.60
CA VAL A 143 -10.49 -3.87 -5.10
C VAL A 143 -11.77 -3.87 -5.95
N SER A 144 -12.60 -2.82 -5.88
CA SER A 144 -13.83 -2.70 -6.65
C SER A 144 -13.65 -2.55 -8.17
N GLN A 145 -12.45 -2.22 -8.67
CA GLN A 145 -12.24 -1.99 -10.12
C GLN A 145 -11.69 -3.20 -10.89
N GLU A 146 -11.19 -4.24 -10.21
CA GLU A 146 -10.62 -5.42 -10.88
C GLU A 146 -11.65 -6.51 -11.18
N LEU A 147 -12.70 -6.64 -10.36
CA LEU A 147 -13.80 -7.58 -10.59
C LEU A 147 -14.64 -7.25 -11.83
N VAL A 148 -14.54 -6.02 -12.36
CA VAL A 148 -15.25 -5.60 -13.59
C VAL A 148 -14.43 -5.94 -14.84
N ALA A 149 -13.10 -5.89 -14.77
CA ALA A 149 -12.22 -6.12 -15.92
C ALA A 149 -12.08 -7.61 -16.28
N GLU A 150 -12.15 -8.51 -15.29
CA GLU A 150 -12.06 -9.96 -15.54
C GLU A 150 -13.40 -10.60 -15.94
N GLY A 151 -14.53 -9.94 -15.66
CA GLY A 151 -15.88 -10.44 -15.95
C GLY A 151 -16.33 -10.29 -17.41
N GLU A 152 -15.73 -9.37 -18.18
CA GLU A 152 -16.17 -9.07 -19.55
C GLU A 152 -15.38 -9.83 -20.64
N GLN A 153 -14.26 -10.48 -20.32
CA GLN A 153 -13.45 -11.19 -21.33
C GLN A 153 -13.66 -12.71 -21.38
N ASN A 154 -14.50 -13.28 -20.50
CA ASN A 154 -14.70 -14.74 -20.43
C ASN A 154 -16.13 -15.21 -20.79
N GLN A 155 -16.90 -14.42 -21.55
CA GLN A 155 -18.18 -14.83 -22.15
C GLN A 155 -18.07 -15.06 -23.67
N GLY A 156 -16.97 -15.68 -24.12
CA GLY A 156 -16.65 -15.78 -25.54
C GLY A 156 -16.01 -17.08 -26.00
N SER A 157 -16.21 -18.23 -25.32
CA SER A 157 -15.72 -19.53 -25.82
C SER A 157 -16.22 -20.74 -25.04
N LEU A 158 -17.53 -20.92 -24.94
CA LEU A 158 -18.11 -22.23 -24.56
C LEU A 158 -19.25 -22.58 -25.52
N SER A 159 -18.91 -22.75 -26.80
CA SER A 159 -19.76 -23.46 -27.75
C SER A 159 -18.93 -24.43 -28.57
N ALA A 160 -19.33 -25.70 -28.52
CA ALA A 160 -18.79 -26.88 -29.19
C ALA A 160 -17.85 -27.75 -28.34
N VAL A 161 -18.14 -29.05 -28.40
CA VAL A 161 -17.42 -30.19 -27.81
C VAL A 161 -17.90 -30.59 -26.40
N ASN A 162 -19.11 -31.16 -26.34
CA ASN A 162 -19.24 -32.60 -26.08
C ASN A 162 -20.70 -33.05 -26.21
N LYS A 163 -21.00 -33.69 -27.36
CA LYS A 163 -22.13 -34.60 -27.51
C LYS A 163 -21.65 -35.99 -27.08
N GLY A 164 -22.42 -36.61 -26.18
CA GLY A 164 -22.39 -38.04 -25.88
C GLY A 164 -21.48 -38.40 -24.71
N VAL A 165 -22.06 -38.67 -23.54
CA VAL A 165 -22.35 -40.05 -23.08
C VAL A 165 -23.46 -39.95 -22.02
N GLU A 166 -24.57 -40.61 -22.31
CA GLU A 166 -25.74 -40.79 -21.47
C GLU A 166 -25.51 -42.01 -20.58
N VAL A 167 -25.57 -41.86 -19.24
CA VAL A 167 -25.94 -42.93 -18.30
C VAL A 167 -26.61 -42.28 -17.09
N ASP A 168 -27.94 -42.12 -17.12
CA ASP A 168 -28.74 -41.82 -15.93
C ASP A 168 -29.36 -43.14 -15.42
N SER A 169 -28.85 -43.62 -14.29
CA SER A 169 -29.43 -44.74 -13.55
C SER A 169 -30.41 -44.20 -12.50
N GLN A 170 -31.68 -44.07 -12.86
CA GLN A 170 -32.74 -43.81 -11.89
C GLN A 170 -33.17 -45.13 -11.23
N VAL A 171 -32.86 -45.26 -9.93
CA VAL A 171 -33.45 -46.28 -9.05
C VAL A 171 -34.52 -45.61 -8.18
N GLU A 172 -35.73 -46.10 -8.39
CA GLU A 172 -36.99 -46.01 -7.64
C GLU A 172 -36.95 -45.48 -6.20
N ARG A 173 -37.90 -44.58 -5.90
CA ARG A 173 -38.70 -44.68 -4.67
C ARG A 173 -40.20 -44.52 -4.97
N ILE A 174 -40.87 -45.65 -4.85
CA ILE A 174 -42.30 -45.91 -4.95
C ILE A 174 -43.06 -45.36 -3.72
N GLN A 175 -44.18 -44.69 -4.04
CA GLN A 175 -45.45 -44.55 -3.31
C GLN A 175 -45.55 -43.81 -1.96
N SER A 176 -46.47 -42.83 -1.92
CA SER A 176 -47.70 -43.01 -1.16
C SER A 176 -48.87 -42.17 -1.71
N ARG A 177 -50.07 -42.77 -1.61
CA ARG A 177 -51.39 -42.36 -2.10
C ARG A 177 -52.00 -41.19 -1.32
N ARG A 178 -52.86 -40.42 -2.00
CA ARG A 178 -54.13 -39.76 -1.60
C ARG A 178 -54.26 -38.48 -2.46
N ARG A 179 -55.33 -38.16 -3.17
CA ARG A 179 -56.72 -38.61 -3.27
C ARG A 179 -57.19 -38.29 -4.70
#